data_AF-A0A7S3BDG3-F1
#
_entry.id   AF-A0A7S3BDG3-F1
#
_cell.length_a   1.000
_cell.length_b   1.000
_cell.length_c   1.000
_cell.angle_alpha   90.00
_cell.angle_beta   90.00
_cell.angle_gamma   90.00
#
_symmetry.space_group_name_H-M   'P 1'
#
loop_
_entity.id
_entity.type
_entity.pdbx_description
1 polymer ?
#
loop_
_entity_poly.entity_id
_entity_poly.type
_entity_poly.pdbx_seq_one_letter_code
_entity_poly.pdbx_strand_id
1 'polypeptide(L)'
;GAAWLDFYSGRAVESGRTVGAAVTLEHVPTYVRAGSIVPLGPSLQWALQRGPSADPVELRIYRGADCTTMLYEDDGVTTAYAGGGSATIPLAWEEATATLTIGQRTGGFEGMLLRRTFLV
;
A
#
# COMPACT_ATOMS: atom_id res chain seq x y z
N GLY A 1 -9.45 -19.54 -8.76
CA GLY A 1 -9.42 -18.43 -7.78
C GLY A 1 -8.46 -17.37 -8.28
N ALA A 2 -8.45 -16.17 -7.70
CA ALA A 2 -7.41 -15.18 -8.00
C ALA A 2 -6.03 -15.77 -7.63
N ALA A 3 -5.00 -15.46 -8.42
CA ALA A 3 -3.64 -15.87 -8.11
C ALA A 3 -3.16 -15.20 -6.81
N TRP A 4 -2.33 -15.92 -6.05
CA TRP A 4 -1.64 -15.38 -4.88
C TRP A 4 -0.16 -15.24 -5.21
N LEU A 5 0.51 -14.24 -4.67
CA LEU A 5 1.92 -13.99 -4.85
C LEU A 5 2.60 -14.00 -3.48
N ASP A 6 3.80 -14.58 -3.40
CA ASP A 6 4.65 -14.47 -2.22
C ASP A 6 5.04 -13.01 -1.97
N PHE A 7 4.83 -12.49 -0.75
CA PHE A 7 5.03 -11.08 -0.42
C PHE A 7 6.48 -10.63 -0.67
N TYR A 8 7.44 -11.51 -0.38
CA TYR A 8 8.88 -11.20 -0.41
C TYR A 8 9.46 -11.26 -1.82
N SER A 9 9.16 -12.34 -2.56
CA SER A 9 9.75 -12.61 -3.88
C SER A 9 8.87 -12.16 -5.05
N GLY A 10 7.58 -11.88 -4.82
CA GLY A 10 6.62 -11.57 -5.87
C GLY A 10 6.27 -12.76 -6.77
N ARG A 11 6.66 -13.99 -6.42
CA ARG A 11 6.40 -15.17 -7.26
C ARG A 11 4.97 -15.66 -7.03
N ALA A 12 4.29 -16.02 -8.13
CA ALA A 12 2.97 -16.60 -8.06
C ALA A 12 2.98 -17.97 -7.36
N VAL A 13 1.88 -18.27 -6.66
CA VAL A 13 1.66 -19.48 -5.87
C VAL A 13 0.36 -20.13 -6.33
N GLU A 14 0.29 -21.46 -6.25
CA GLU A 14 -0.92 -22.20 -6.64
C GLU A 14 -2.13 -21.73 -5.83
N SER A 15 -3.21 -21.36 -6.53
CA SER A 15 -4.45 -20.88 -5.91
C SER A 15 -5.50 -22.00 -5.84
N GLY A 16 -6.45 -21.87 -4.90
CA GLY A 16 -7.61 -22.78 -4.81
C GLY A 16 -7.33 -24.11 -4.11
N ARG A 17 -6.23 -24.21 -3.38
CA ARG A 17 -5.86 -25.40 -2.59
C ARG A 17 -5.04 -25.02 -1.37
N THR A 18 -5.00 -25.90 -0.39
CA THR A 18 -4.04 -25.82 0.72
C THR A 18 -2.65 -26.15 0.20
N VAL A 19 -1.68 -25.28 0.50
CA VAL A 19 -0.28 -25.46 0.14
C VAL A 19 0.55 -25.67 1.40
N GLY A 20 1.56 -26.54 1.33
CA GLY A 20 2.61 -26.58 2.34
C GLY A 20 3.53 -25.37 2.14
N ALA A 21 3.68 -24.53 3.16
CA ALA A 21 4.55 -23.37 3.09
C ALA A 21 5.83 -23.61 3.91
N ALA A 22 6.99 -23.34 3.31
CA ALA A 22 8.26 -23.40 4.03
C ALA A 22 8.30 -22.25 5.06
N VAL A 23 8.55 -22.58 6.32
CA VAL A 23 8.74 -21.62 7.40
C VAL A 23 10.21 -21.61 7.78
N THR A 24 10.80 -20.43 7.84
CA THR A 24 12.14 -20.25 8.43
C THR A 24 12.00 -19.35 9.65
N LEU A 25 13.00 -19.32 10.53
CA LEU A 25 12.98 -18.41 11.68
C LEU A 25 12.92 -16.94 11.24
N GLU A 26 13.44 -16.63 10.06
CA GLU A 26 13.49 -15.28 9.50
C GLU A 26 12.26 -14.90 8.66
N HIS A 27 11.48 -15.89 8.20
CA HIS A 27 10.37 -15.67 7.27
C HIS A 27 9.10 -16.41 7.68
N VAL A 28 8.04 -15.63 7.93
CA VAL A 28 6.67 -16.11 8.08
C VAL A 28 6.00 -16.11 6.70
N PRO A 29 5.42 -17.23 6.23
CA PRO A 29 4.72 -17.28 4.95
C PRO A 29 3.62 -16.21 4.85
N THR A 30 3.79 -15.30 3.90
CA THR A 30 2.89 -14.15 3.70
C THR A 30 2.60 -14.02 2.22
N TYR A 31 1.32 -13.98 1.86
CA TYR A 31 0.88 -13.96 0.47
C TYR A 31 -0.01 -12.75 0.20
N VAL A 32 0.17 -12.12 -0.95
CA VAL A 32 -0.62 -10.99 -1.43
C VAL A 32 -1.46 -11.44 -2.61
N ARG A 33 -2.71 -10.99 -2.66
CA ARG A 33 -3.60 -11.29 -3.77
C ARG A 33 -3.13 -10.57 -5.04
N ALA A 34 -3.14 -11.26 -6.18
CA ALA A 34 -2.93 -10.62 -7.49
C ALA A 34 -3.94 -9.49 -7.72
N GLY A 35 -3.47 -8.37 -8.25
CA GLY A 35 -4.20 -7.11 -8.27
C GLY A 35 -4.25 -6.48 -6.89
N SER A 36 -3.07 -6.23 -6.30
CA SER A 36 -2.97 -5.40 -5.09
C SER A 36 -1.91 -4.34 -5.27
N ILE A 37 -2.19 -3.14 -4.79
CA ILE A 37 -1.19 -2.08 -4.56
C ILE A 37 -0.97 -2.01 -3.05
N VAL A 38 0.27 -2.18 -2.60
CA VAL A 38 0.65 -2.08 -1.18
C VAL A 38 1.52 -0.85 -0.99
N PRO A 39 1.02 0.22 -0.35
CA PRO A 39 1.82 1.37 0.05
C PRO A 39 2.72 1.00 1.23
N LEU A 40 4.03 1.18 1.08
CA LEU A 40 5.02 0.92 2.12
C LEU A 40 5.80 2.20 2.44
N GLY A 41 5.82 2.56 3.71
CA GLY A 41 6.63 3.69 4.20
C GLY A 41 8.09 3.29 4.44
N PRO A 42 8.95 4.27 4.77
CA PRO A 42 10.33 4.00 5.15
C PRO A 42 10.37 3.22 6.48
N SER A 43 11.51 2.60 6.78
CA SER A 43 11.74 2.02 8.11
C SER A 43 11.78 3.11 9.18
N LEU A 44 10.79 3.10 10.08
CA LEU A 44 10.66 4.02 11.20
C LEU A 44 10.63 3.26 12.52
N GLN A 45 11.00 3.94 13.61
CA GLN A 45 10.98 3.37 14.96
C GLN A 45 9.65 3.61 15.68
N TRP A 46 8.86 4.58 15.22
CA TRP A 46 7.52 4.92 15.73
C TRP A 46 6.71 5.65 14.65
N ALA A 47 5.39 5.63 14.77
CA ALA A 47 4.47 6.00 13.69
C ALA A 47 4.70 7.39 13.08
N LEU A 48 4.91 8.40 13.94
CA LEU A 48 5.01 9.81 13.53
C LEU A 48 6.47 10.31 13.44
N GLN A 49 7.45 9.39 13.32
CA GLN A 49 8.88 9.75 13.42
C GLN A 49 9.33 10.83 12.44
N ARG A 50 8.68 10.88 11.27
CA ARG A 50 8.93 11.88 10.23
C ARG A 50 7.72 12.76 9.98
N GLY A 51 6.82 12.85 10.96
CA GLY A 51 5.53 13.52 10.83
C GLY A 51 4.41 12.56 10.38
N PRO A 52 3.22 13.12 10.12
CA PRO A 52 2.00 12.36 9.87
C PRO A 52 1.89 11.74 8.46
N SER A 53 2.69 12.23 7.51
CA SER A 53 2.75 11.67 6.15
C SER A 53 4.05 10.90 5.93
N ALA A 54 3.97 9.69 5.41
CA ALA A 54 5.14 8.93 5.01
C ALA A 54 5.77 9.50 3.73
N ASP A 55 7.10 9.66 3.71
CA ASP A 55 7.87 10.04 2.52
C ASP A 55 9.30 9.47 2.57
N PRO A 56 9.78 8.79 1.51
CA PRO A 56 9.03 8.36 0.33
C PRO A 56 8.01 7.25 0.65
N VAL A 57 7.04 7.04 -0.26
CA VAL A 57 6.15 5.86 -0.23
C VAL A 57 6.46 4.96 -1.41
N GLU A 58 6.79 3.69 -1.15
CA GLU A 58 6.85 2.66 -2.18
C GLU A 58 5.43 2.17 -2.49
N LEU A 59 5.03 2.23 -3.75
CA LEU A 59 3.78 1.66 -4.25
C LEU A 59 4.08 0.31 -4.89
N ARG A 60 4.13 -0.74 -4.08
CA ARG A 60 4.44 -2.08 -4.58
C ARG A 60 3.21 -2.68 -5.27
N ILE A 61 3.32 -2.95 -6.57
CA ILE A 61 2.24 -3.50 -7.39
C ILE A 61 2.41 -5.02 -7.55
N TYR A 62 1.45 -5.76 -7.02
CA TYR A 62 1.33 -7.21 -7.21
C TYR A 62 0.40 -7.48 -8.39
N ARG A 63 0.99 -7.67 -9.57
CA ARG A 63 0.30 -7.85 -10.86
C ARG A 63 -0.59 -9.10 -10.92
N GLY A 64 -1.45 -9.15 -11.93
CA GLY A 64 -2.26 -10.30 -12.31
C GLY A 64 -3.78 -10.06 -12.25
N ALA A 65 -4.21 -8.86 -11.86
CA ALA A 65 -5.59 -8.38 -11.96
C ALA A 65 -5.62 -6.86 -11.75
N ASP A 66 -6.70 -6.20 -12.18
CA ASP A 66 -6.93 -4.79 -11.89
C ASP A 66 -7.19 -4.59 -10.40
N CYS A 67 -6.84 -3.40 -9.89
CA CYS A 67 -7.20 -3.05 -8.53
C CYS A 67 -7.28 -1.56 -8.28
N THR A 68 -7.98 -1.22 -7.20
CA THR A 68 -8.08 0.13 -6.68
C THR A 68 -7.87 0.11 -5.18
N THR A 69 -7.14 1.08 -4.65
CA THR A 69 -7.01 1.31 -3.21
C THR A 69 -6.94 2.82 -2.95
N MET A 70 -6.94 3.23 -1.68
CA MET A 70 -6.73 4.62 -1.30
C MET A 70 -5.63 4.71 -0.26
N LEU A 71 -4.68 5.62 -0.49
CA LEU A 71 -3.76 6.05 0.56
C LEU A 71 -4.47 7.11 1.41
N TYR A 72 -4.79 6.75 2.65
CA TYR A 72 -5.40 7.63 3.64
C TYR A 72 -4.34 8.15 4.61
N GLU A 73 -4.41 9.44 4.96
CA GLU A 73 -3.55 10.08 5.95
C GLU A 73 -4.37 11.09 6.77
N ASP A 74 -4.06 11.21 8.06
CA ASP A 74 -4.50 12.28 8.95
C ASP A 74 -3.35 12.62 9.92
N ASP A 75 -3.60 13.45 10.94
CA ASP A 75 -2.55 13.84 11.89
C ASP A 75 -2.08 12.70 12.81
N GLY A 76 -2.80 11.57 12.86
CA GLY A 76 -2.49 10.39 13.66
C GLY A 76 -2.59 10.58 15.19
N VAL A 77 -3.10 11.71 15.67
CA VAL A 77 -3.11 12.08 17.10
C VAL A 77 -4.48 12.53 17.59
N THR A 78 -5.21 13.32 16.79
CA THR A 78 -6.43 13.99 17.22
C THR A 78 -7.68 13.37 16.61
N THR A 79 -8.85 13.89 16.98
CA THR A 79 -10.14 13.52 16.37
C THR A 79 -10.52 14.42 15.18
N ALA A 80 -9.60 15.26 14.69
CA ALA A 80 -9.86 16.20 13.60
C ALA A 80 -10.37 15.53 12.32
N TYR A 81 -10.01 14.26 12.08
CA TYR A 81 -10.54 13.46 10.97
C TYR A 81 -12.07 13.40 10.95
N ALA A 82 -12.74 13.43 12.10
CA ALA A 82 -14.20 13.44 12.20
C ALA A 82 -14.82 14.73 11.65
N GLY A 83 -14.06 15.83 11.66
CA GLY A 83 -14.40 17.11 11.04
C GLY A 83 -13.81 17.30 9.63
N GLY A 84 -13.25 16.24 9.01
CA GLY A 84 -12.65 16.30 7.67
C GLY A 84 -11.14 16.61 7.65
N GLY A 85 -10.47 16.61 8.81
CA GLY A 85 -9.02 16.73 8.94
C GLY A 85 -8.30 15.45 8.52
N SER A 86 -8.41 15.08 7.25
CA SER A 86 -7.72 13.94 6.64
C SER A 86 -7.57 14.15 5.13
N ALA A 87 -6.71 13.38 4.50
CA ALA A 87 -6.51 13.38 3.07
C ALA A 87 -6.50 11.96 2.49
N THR A 88 -6.96 11.84 1.25
CA THR A 88 -6.95 10.59 0.49
C THR A 88 -6.34 10.78 -0.88
N ILE A 89 -5.59 9.78 -1.35
CA ILE A 89 -5.06 9.70 -2.70
C ILE A 89 -5.56 8.36 -3.31
N PRO A 90 -6.48 8.40 -4.28
CA PRO A 90 -6.90 7.19 -5.00
C PRO A 90 -5.73 6.61 -5.78
N LEU A 91 -5.55 5.30 -5.73
CA LEU A 91 -4.55 4.56 -6.49
C LEU A 91 -5.26 3.47 -7.30
N ALA A 92 -4.96 3.37 -8.59
CA ALA A 92 -5.56 2.37 -9.46
C ALA A 92 -4.51 1.71 -10.35
N TRP A 93 -4.59 0.38 -10.49
CA TRP A 93 -3.78 -0.42 -11.40
C TRP A 93 -4.69 -1.09 -12.43
N GLU A 94 -4.35 -0.90 -13.70
CA GLU A 94 -4.95 -1.58 -14.84
C GLU A 94 -3.94 -2.59 -15.39
N GLU A 95 -4.24 -3.89 -15.25
CA GLU A 95 -3.32 -4.96 -15.61
C GLU A 95 -3.10 -5.05 -17.11
N ALA A 96 -4.17 -4.90 -17.89
CA ALA A 96 -4.11 -5.06 -19.35
C ALA A 96 -3.16 -4.06 -20.02
N THR A 97 -3.03 -2.86 -19.45
CA THR A 97 -2.18 -1.79 -19.98
C THR A 97 -0.91 -1.55 -19.15
N ALA A 98 -0.76 -2.27 -18.03
CA ALA A 98 0.28 -2.04 -17.04
C ALA A 98 0.35 -0.57 -16.57
N THR A 99 -0.82 0.05 -16.35
CA THR A 99 -0.92 1.47 -15.99
C THR A 99 -1.23 1.64 -14.51
N LEU A 100 -0.33 2.31 -13.79
CA LEU A 100 -0.62 2.86 -12.47
C LEU A 100 -1.15 4.29 -12.61
N THR A 101 -2.32 4.55 -12.06
CA THR A 101 -2.87 5.90 -11.90
C THR A 101 -2.76 6.33 -10.44
N ILE A 102 -2.08 7.45 -10.21
CA ILE A 102 -2.06 8.15 -8.92
C ILE A 102 -3.04 9.32 -9.05
N GLY A 103 -4.20 9.18 -8.39
CA GLY A 103 -5.30 10.12 -8.50
C GLY A 103 -5.03 11.46 -7.81
N GLN A 104 -5.90 12.42 -8.08
CA GLN A 104 -5.86 13.71 -7.40
C GLN A 104 -6.15 13.53 -5.91
N ARG A 105 -5.31 14.13 -5.06
CA ARG A 105 -5.53 14.17 -3.62
C ARG A 105 -6.83 14.92 -3.30
N THR A 106 -7.61 14.39 -2.36
CA THR A 106 -8.81 15.03 -1.80
C THR A 106 -8.64 15.21 -0.29
N GLY A 107 -9.02 16.36 0.24
CA GLY A 107 -8.87 16.69 1.67
C GLY A 107 -7.49 17.27 2.04
N GLY A 108 -7.29 17.44 3.34
CA GLY A 108 -6.09 18.00 3.94
C GLY A 108 -6.19 18.02 5.46
N PHE A 109 -5.05 18.07 6.13
CA PHE A 109 -4.96 18.12 7.58
C PHE A 109 -3.70 18.88 8.00
N GLU A 110 -3.65 19.27 9.27
CA GLU A 110 -2.52 20.02 9.82
C GLU A 110 -1.24 19.18 9.79
N GLY A 111 -0.14 19.76 9.28
CA GLY A 111 1.14 19.05 9.16
C GLY A 111 1.26 18.11 7.94
N MET A 112 0.24 18.05 7.06
CA MET A 112 0.29 17.25 5.83
C MET A 112 1.40 17.72 4.88
N LEU A 113 2.13 16.77 4.26
CA LEU A 113 3.07 17.07 3.19
C LEU A 113 2.34 17.56 1.93
N LEU A 114 2.69 18.78 1.48
CA LEU A 114 2.13 19.33 0.25
C LEU A 114 2.70 18.67 -1.01
N ARG A 115 3.95 18.20 -0.93
CA ARG A 115 4.70 17.48 -1.96
C ARG A 115 5.25 16.19 -1.35
N ARG A 116 5.23 15.11 -2.13
CA ARG A 116 5.73 13.79 -1.70
C ARG A 116 6.32 13.03 -2.87
N THR A 117 7.03 11.95 -2.56
CA THR A 117 7.69 11.07 -3.50
C THR A 117 7.04 9.69 -3.46
N PHE A 118 6.66 9.17 -4.64
CA PHE A 118 6.28 7.78 -4.82
C PHE A 118 7.40 7.04 -5.54
N LEU A 119 7.80 5.89 -5.00
CA LEU A 119 8.67 4.93 -5.67
C LEU A 119 7.76 3.83 -6.22
N VAL A 120 7.84 3.55 -7.52
CA VAL A 120 6.98 2.58 -8.22
C VAL A 120 7.85 1.55 -8.91
#